data_AF-A0A920G8P0-F1
#
_entry.id   AF-A0A920G8P0-F1
#
_cell.length_a   1.000
_cell.length_b   1.000
_cell.length_c   1.000
_cell.angle_alpha   90.00
_cell.angle_beta   90.00
_cell.angle_gamma   90.00
#
_symmetry.space_group_name_H-M   'P 1'
#
loop_
_entity.id
_entity.type
_entity.pdbx_description
1 polymer ?
#
loop_
_entity_poly.entity_id
_entity_poly.type
_entity_poly.pdbx_seq_one_letter_code
_entity_poly.pdbx_strand_id
1 'polypeptide(L)'
;MVRSSLYLRTGKRMPDKVTEIIIQYKALPHHIFGEGESAEPNRLIIRLQPNEGIEMSMVSKRQSLKDKLSLQTHTLNFDFREDGDIDRIPDAYERLFLDAINGDPLCSSVEKRSRKAGVGATKLSPPANRVMWA
;
A
#
# COMPACT_ATOMS: atom_id res chain seq x y z
N MET A 1 2.36 -22.14 -5.78
CA MET A 1 2.61 -21.19 -4.68
C MET A 1 3.04 -19.85 -5.28
N VAL A 2 2.17 -18.84 -5.25
CA VAL A 2 2.51 -17.50 -5.77
C VAL A 2 3.16 -16.69 -4.66
N ARG A 3 4.42 -16.27 -4.86
CA ARG A 3 5.13 -15.41 -3.91
C ARG A 3 4.89 -13.95 -4.31
N SER A 4 4.28 -13.17 -3.43
CA SER A 4 4.12 -11.72 -3.59
C SER A 4 5.24 -11.03 -2.80
N SER A 5 5.95 -10.10 -3.46
CA SER A 5 7.00 -9.31 -2.82
C SER A 5 6.38 -8.16 -2.04
N LEU A 6 6.84 -7.92 -0.82
CA LEU A 6 6.48 -6.75 -0.03
C LEU A 6 7.67 -5.80 0.01
N TYR A 7 7.46 -4.59 -0.49
CA TYR A 7 8.47 -3.52 -0.48
C TYR A 7 8.08 -2.49 0.58
N LEU A 8 9.04 -2.11 1.41
CA LEU A 8 8.88 -1.05 2.39
C LEU A 8 9.94 0.02 2.13
N ARG A 9 9.50 1.25 1.86
CA ARG A 9 10.36 2.42 1.70
C ARG A 9 10.06 3.40 2.82
N THR A 10 11.09 3.77 3.58
CA THR A 10 11.00 4.82 4.60
C THR A 10 12.18 5.77 4.42
N GLY A 11 11.98 7.06 4.70
CA GLY A 11 13.02 8.07 4.54
C GLY A 11 12.70 9.33 5.33
N LYS A 12 13.73 10.00 5.84
CA LYS A 12 13.64 11.32 6.49
C LYS A 12 14.27 12.36 5.56
N ARG A 13 13.76 13.59 5.54
CA ARG A 13 14.18 14.68 4.61
C ARG A 13 13.97 14.35 3.12
N MET A 14 12.88 13.65 2.82
CA MET A 14 12.37 13.53 1.45
C MET A 14 11.76 14.87 1.00
N PRO A 15 11.70 15.15 -0.32
CA PRO A 15 11.09 16.39 -0.83
C PRO A 15 9.63 16.53 -0.39
N ASP A 16 8.90 15.42 -0.40
CA ASP A 16 7.50 15.36 -0.02
C ASP A 16 7.29 14.43 1.18
N LYS A 17 6.41 14.86 2.10
CA LYS A 17 5.87 13.97 3.14
C LYS A 17 4.78 13.16 2.47
N VAL A 18 4.96 11.85 2.32
CA VAL A 18 3.95 10.95 1.74
C VAL A 18 3.94 9.64 2.52
N THR A 19 2.74 9.18 2.87
CA THR A 19 2.46 7.86 3.45
C THR A 19 1.43 7.21 2.55
N GLU A 20 1.86 6.23 1.76
CA GLU A 20 1.00 5.53 0.81
C GLU A 20 1.27 4.02 0.84
N ILE A 21 0.24 3.24 0.51
CA ILE A 21 0.32 1.81 0.27
C ILE A 21 -0.04 1.58 -1.18
N ILE A 22 0.89 1.00 -1.93
CA ILE A 22 0.70 0.70 -3.35
C ILE A 22 0.57 -0.80 -3.51
N ILE A 23 -0.57 -1.23 -4.03
CA ILE A 23 -0.85 -2.61 -4.42
C ILE A 23 -0.78 -2.67 -5.94
N GLN A 24 0.28 -3.29 -6.45
CA GLN A 24 0.45 -3.56 -7.87
C GLN A 24 -0.11 -4.94 -8.20
N TYR A 25 -1.13 -5.00 -9.05
CA TYR A 25 -1.67 -6.27 -9.52
C TYR A 25 -0.74 -6.87 -10.57
N LYS A 26 -0.81 -8.20 -10.73
CA LYS A 26 -0.08 -8.88 -11.80
C LYS A 26 -0.72 -8.56 -13.15
N ALA A 27 0.11 -8.51 -14.18
CA ALA A 27 -0.37 -8.48 -15.55
C ALA A 27 -1.30 -9.68 -15.79
N LEU A 28 -2.36 -9.45 -16.58
CA LEU A 28 -3.34 -10.48 -16.91
C LEU A 28 -2.64 -11.56 -17.75
N PRO A 29 -2.62 -12.84 -17.32
CA PRO A 29 -1.91 -13.89 -18.04
C PRO A 29 -2.55 -14.27 -19.38
N HIS A 30 -3.82 -13.91 -19.59
CA HIS A 30 -4.55 -14.18 -20.83
C HIS A 30 -5.17 -12.90 -21.37
N HIS A 31 -4.66 -12.46 -22.53
CA HIS A 31 -5.21 -11.36 -23.30
C HIS A 31 -6.29 -11.91 -24.22
N ILE A 32 -7.56 -11.79 -23.81
CA ILE A 32 -8.71 -12.11 -24.67
C ILE A 32 -8.95 -10.98 -25.69
N PHE A 33 -8.25 -9.85 -25.55
CA PHE A 33 -8.38 -8.63 -26.33
C PHE A 33 -7.16 -8.41 -27.26
N GLY A 34 -6.87 -9.35 -28.17
CA GLY A 34 -5.89 -9.18 -29.25
C GLY A 34 -4.41 -9.02 -28.83
N GLU A 35 -3.49 -9.33 -29.73
CA GLU A 35 -2.04 -9.36 -29.47
C GLU A 35 -1.36 -7.96 -29.40
N GLY A 36 -2.11 -6.87 -29.44
CA GLY A 36 -1.56 -5.51 -29.62
C GLY A 36 -1.71 -4.56 -28.43
N GLU A 37 -2.65 -4.81 -27.51
CA GLU A 37 -2.91 -3.92 -26.38
C GLU A 37 -2.32 -4.52 -25.11
N SER A 38 -1.12 -4.08 -24.74
CA SER A 38 -0.56 -4.38 -23.43
C SER A 38 -1.39 -3.63 -22.38
N ALA A 39 -2.30 -4.35 -21.71
CA ALA A 39 -3.07 -3.80 -20.61
C ALA A 39 -2.12 -3.55 -19.44
N GLU A 40 -1.90 -2.29 -19.10
CA GLU A 40 -1.20 -1.91 -17.87
C GLU A 40 -1.85 -2.63 -16.68
N PRO A 41 -1.07 -3.28 -15.80
CA PRO A 41 -1.66 -4.00 -14.68
C PRO A 41 -2.35 -3.01 -13.74
N ASN A 42 -3.50 -3.42 -13.21
CA ASN A 42 -4.25 -2.60 -12.27
C ASN A 42 -3.36 -2.16 -11.09
N ARG A 43 -3.65 -0.99 -10.55
CA ARG A 43 -2.93 -0.42 -9.41
C ARG A 43 -3.93 0.17 -8.43
N LEU A 44 -3.78 -0.17 -7.15
CA LEU A 44 -4.55 0.42 -6.07
C LEU A 44 -3.58 1.18 -5.16
N ILE A 45 -3.81 2.48 -5.00
CA ILE A 45 -3.02 3.38 -4.18
C ILE A 45 -3.91 3.84 -3.04
N ILE A 46 -3.51 3.51 -1.83
CA ILE A 46 -4.17 3.96 -0.61
C ILE A 46 -3.27 5.04 -0.02
N ARG A 47 -3.72 6.29 -0.04
CA ARG A 47 -3.00 7.44 0.53
C ARG A 47 -3.48 7.63 1.96
N LEU A 48 -2.55 7.54 2.90
CA LEU A 48 -2.83 7.74 4.31
C LEU A 48 -2.63 9.21 4.68
N GLN A 49 -1.48 9.81 4.35
CA GLN A 49 -1.21 11.23 4.64
C GLN A 49 -0.09 11.78 3.74
N PRO A 50 -0.12 13.05 3.34
CA PRO A 50 -1.23 14.00 3.39
C PRO A 50 -2.27 13.70 2.30
N ASN A 51 -3.49 14.22 2.46
CA ASN A 51 -4.62 13.99 1.57
C ASN A 51 -5.01 12.51 1.53
N GLU A 52 -5.71 12.10 2.59
CA GLU A 52 -6.33 10.80 2.71
C GLU A 52 -7.19 10.54 1.47
N GLY A 53 -6.95 9.41 0.80
CA GLY A 53 -7.74 9.04 -0.38
C GLY A 53 -7.40 7.65 -0.90
N ILE A 54 -8.22 7.19 -1.84
CA ILE A 54 -8.07 5.91 -2.52
C ILE A 54 -8.10 6.17 -4.03
N GLU A 55 -7.05 5.76 -4.73
CA GLU A 55 -6.96 5.83 -6.18
C GLU A 55 -6.83 4.41 -6.75
N MET A 56 -7.65 4.07 -7.72
CA MET A 56 -7.59 2.79 -8.42
C MET A 56 -7.51 3.00 -9.93
N SER A 57 -6.40 2.56 -10.53
CA SER A 57 -6.25 2.48 -11.98
C SER A 57 -6.64 1.08 -12.43
N MET A 58 -7.62 1.00 -13.33
CA MET A 58 -8.11 -0.26 -13.87
C MET A 58 -8.32 -0.19 -15.38
N VAL A 59 -8.03 -1.29 -16.07
CA VAL A 59 -8.31 -1.41 -17.50
C VAL A 59 -9.70 -2.02 -17.70
N SER A 60 -10.53 -1.36 -18.51
CA SER A 60 -11.89 -1.80 -18.84
C SER A 60 -12.12 -1.79 -20.35
N LYS A 61 -13.15 -2.50 -20.81
CA LYS A 61 -13.51 -2.50 -22.24
C LYS A 61 -14.07 -1.14 -22.64
N ARG A 62 -13.53 -0.56 -23.73
CA ARG A 62 -14.09 0.66 -24.32
C ARG A 62 -15.49 0.38 -24.87
N GLN A 63 -16.45 1.18 -24.44
CA GLN A 63 -17.84 1.11 -24.89
C GLN A 63 -17.97 1.85 -26.24
N SER A 64 -17.46 1.27 -27.33
CA SER A 64 -17.57 1.84 -28.68
C SER A 64 -18.42 0.95 -29.59
N LEU A 65 -19.28 1.57 -30.40
CA LEU A 65 -20.08 0.89 -31.42
C LEU A 65 -19.24 0.50 -32.66
N LYS A 66 -18.07 1.14 -32.86
CA LYS A 66 -17.20 0.95 -34.04
C LYS A 66 -16.07 -0.05 -33.81
N ASP A 67 -15.51 -0.07 -32.61
CA ASP A 67 -14.36 -0.92 -32.27
C ASP A 67 -14.77 -1.99 -31.27
N LYS A 68 -14.81 -3.25 -31.73
CA LYS A 68 -15.34 -4.37 -30.93
C LYS A 68 -14.44 -4.77 -29.75
N LEU A 69 -13.17 -4.38 -29.73
CA LEU A 69 -12.14 -4.93 -28.84
C LEU A 69 -11.05 -3.92 -28.40
N SER A 70 -11.37 -2.64 -28.22
CA SER A 70 -10.41 -1.70 -27.62
C SER A 70 -10.54 -1.64 -26.10
N LEU A 71 -9.41 -1.56 -25.41
CA LEU A 71 -9.29 -1.36 -23.97
C LEU A 71 -9.13 0.12 -23.64
N GLN A 72 -9.60 0.52 -22.45
CA GLN A 72 -9.46 1.86 -21.92
C GLN A 72 -9.10 1.80 -20.43
N THR A 73 -8.10 2.58 -20.03
CA THR A 73 -7.76 2.76 -18.62
C THR A 73 -8.72 3.76 -17.97
N HIS A 74 -9.29 3.37 -16.84
CA HIS A 74 -10.09 4.22 -15.98
C HIS A 74 -9.36 4.44 -14.66
N THR A 75 -9.35 5.68 -14.20
CA THR A 75 -8.88 6.06 -12.87
C THR A 75 -10.10 6.38 -12.01
N LEU A 76 -10.28 5.62 -10.94
CA LEU A 76 -11.23 5.92 -9.88
C LEU A 76 -10.48 6.68 -8.78
N ASN A 77 -10.97 7.85 -8.41
CA ASN A 77 -10.41 8.63 -7.31
C ASN A 77 -11.50 8.85 -6.25
N PHE A 78 -11.15 8.64 -4.99
CA PHE A 78 -12.01 8.87 -3.84
C PHE A 78 -11.21 9.62 -2.78
N ASP A 79 -11.53 10.90 -2.59
CA ASP A 79 -10.84 11.77 -1.64
C ASP A 79 -11.72 11.95 -0.39
N PHE A 80 -11.22 11.57 0.79
CA PHE A 80 -11.99 11.65 2.04
C PHE A 80 -12.29 13.10 2.47
N ARG A 81 -11.60 14.07 1.89
CA ARG A 81 -11.76 15.50 2.18
C ARG A 81 -12.88 16.16 1.37
N GLU A 82 -13.27 15.58 0.24
CA GLU A 82 -14.29 16.16 -0.64
C GLU A 82 -15.72 15.83 -0.19
N ASP A 83 -15.92 14.77 0.60
CA ASP A 83 -17.24 14.25 0.98
C ASP A 83 -17.98 15.07 2.07
N GLY A 84 -17.60 16.34 2.24
CA GLY A 84 -18.45 17.42 2.80
C GLY A 84 -18.78 17.43 4.29
N ASP A 85 -18.74 16.29 4.98
CA ASP A 85 -19.22 16.17 6.37
C ASP A 85 -18.11 16.02 7.43
N ILE A 86 -16.84 16.04 6.99
CA ILE A 86 -15.67 15.86 7.87
C ILE A 86 -14.77 17.09 7.77
N ASP A 87 -15.15 18.17 8.45
CA ASP A 87 -14.31 19.36 8.62
C ASP A 87 -12.96 19.04 9.28
N ARG A 88 -12.92 17.97 10.08
CA ARG A 88 -11.76 17.55 10.84
C ARG A 88 -11.70 16.03 11.01
N ILE A 89 -10.68 15.40 10.43
CA ILE A 89 -10.32 14.02 10.74
C ILE A 89 -9.64 14.03 12.13
N PRO A 90 -10.21 13.34 13.15
CA PRO A 90 -9.62 13.32 14.49
C PRO A 90 -8.24 12.64 14.46
N ASP A 91 -7.30 13.19 15.21
CA ASP A 91 -5.94 12.65 15.26
C ASP A 91 -5.93 11.26 15.92
N ALA A 92 -4.92 10.45 15.58
CA ALA A 92 -4.76 9.09 16.09
C ALA A 92 -4.73 9.06 17.63
N TYR A 93 -4.16 10.10 18.27
CA TYR A 93 -4.13 10.21 19.73
C TYR A 93 -5.50 10.55 20.33
N GLU A 94 -6.29 11.43 19.70
CA GLU A 94 -7.63 11.77 20.20
C GLU A 94 -8.53 10.54 20.18
N ARG A 95 -8.46 9.78 19.10
CA ARG A 95 -9.17 8.50 18.99
C ARG A 95 -8.68 7.50 20.04
N LEU A 96 -7.36 7.41 20.26
CA LEU A 96 -6.81 6.53 21.29
C LEU A 96 -7.26 6.92 22.70
N PHE A 97 -7.35 8.22 23.02
CA PHE A 97 -7.87 8.68 24.31
C PHE A 97 -9.36 8.38 24.47
N LEU A 98 -10.15 8.59 23.41
CA LEU A 98 -11.57 8.24 23.41
C LEU A 98 -11.77 6.74 23.63
N ASP A 99 -11.01 5.91 22.92
CA ASP A 99 -11.02 4.44 23.06
C ASP A 99 -10.64 4.03 24.50
N ALA A 100 -9.66 4.71 25.11
CA ALA A 100 -9.26 4.48 26.50
C ALA A 100 -10.34 4.86 27.52
N ILE A 101 -11.08 5.94 27.28
CA ILE A 101 -12.20 6.37 28.15
C ILE A 101 -13.39 5.42 28.00
N ASN A 102 -13.68 4.98 26.78
CA ASN A 102 -14.80 4.09 26.47
C ASN A 102 -14.53 2.63 26.89
N GLY A 103 -13.29 2.31 27.28
CA GLY A 103 -12.91 0.95 27.70
C GLY A 103 -12.82 -0.04 26.55
N ASP A 104 -12.78 0.42 25.29
CA ASP A 104 -12.70 -0.40 24.08
C ASP A 104 -11.25 -0.44 23.57
N PRO A 105 -10.49 -1.54 23.79
CA PRO A 105 -9.06 -1.59 23.51
C PRO A 105 -8.72 -1.80 22.02
N LEU A 106 -9.63 -1.55 21.08
CA LEU A 106 -9.49 -1.95 19.67
C LEU A 106 -8.18 -1.47 19.02
N CYS A 107 -7.69 -0.27 19.38
CA CYS A 107 -6.43 0.28 18.88
C CYS A 107 -5.23 0.10 19.85
N SER A 108 -5.46 -0.37 21.07
CA SER A 108 -4.40 -0.51 22.06
C SER A 108 -3.45 -1.65 21.66
N SER A 109 -2.17 -1.32 21.47
CA SER A 109 -1.12 -2.30 21.08
C SER A 109 -0.73 -3.27 22.22
N VAL A 110 -1.64 -3.50 23.18
CA VAL A 110 -1.38 -4.24 24.42
C VAL A 110 -1.20 -5.75 24.17
N GLU A 111 -1.74 -6.30 23.08
CA GLU A 111 -1.77 -7.76 22.82
C GLU A 111 -0.86 -8.23 21.66
N LYS A 112 0.14 -7.44 21.22
CA LYS A 112 1.00 -7.84 20.05
C LYS A 112 2.49 -7.91 20.34
N ARG A 113 2.89 -8.22 21.57
CA ARG A 113 4.32 -8.39 21.94
C ARG A 113 4.90 -9.79 21.70
N SER A 114 4.09 -10.84 21.52
CA SER A 114 4.57 -12.23 21.63
C SER A 114 5.18 -12.84 20.35
N ARG A 115 5.10 -12.22 19.16
CA ARG A 115 5.55 -12.87 17.89
C ARG A 115 6.61 -12.14 17.07
N LYS A 116 7.15 -11.01 17.53
CA LYS A 116 8.12 -10.20 16.76
C LYS A 116 9.61 -10.55 16.99
N ALA A 117 9.92 -11.60 17.74
CA ALA A 117 11.31 -12.01 18.00
C ALA A 117 11.94 -12.87 16.89
N GLY A 118 11.18 -13.32 15.87
CA GLY A 118 11.66 -14.31 14.90
C GLY A 118 12.13 -13.81 13.53
N VAL A 119 11.97 -12.52 13.20
CA VAL A 119 12.16 -12.03 11.81
C VAL A 119 13.46 -11.22 11.62
N GLY A 120 14.28 -11.07 12.66
CA GLY A 120 15.48 -10.21 12.62
C GLY A 120 16.85 -10.91 12.59
N ALA A 121 16.93 -12.24 12.65
CA ALA A 121 18.22 -12.94 12.80
C ALA A 121 18.58 -13.77 11.57
N THR A 122 18.78 -13.12 10.42
CA THR A 122 19.52 -13.75 9.31
C THR A 122 20.99 -13.39 9.46
N LYS A 123 21.79 -14.40 9.83
CA LYS A 123 23.25 -14.40 9.98
C LYS A 123 23.95 -13.49 8.96
N LEU A 124 24.54 -12.38 9.43
CA LEU A 124 25.79 -11.92 8.84
C LEU A 124 26.89 -12.86 9.33
N SER A 125 27.40 -13.72 8.43
CA SER A 125 28.63 -14.46 8.69
C SER A 125 29.79 -13.45 8.63
N PRO A 126 30.64 -13.33 9.66
CA PRO A 126 31.89 -12.59 9.51
C PRO A 126 32.82 -13.40 8.59
N PRO A 127 33.48 -12.79 7.59
CA PRO A 127 34.55 -13.49 6.90
C PRO A 127 35.69 -13.72 7.90
N ALA A 128 36.18 -14.95 7.89
CA ALA A 128 37.37 -15.35 8.60
C ALA A 128 38.53 -14.43 8.20
N ASN A 129 39.05 -13.64 9.15
CA ASN A 129 40.49 -13.48 9.22
C ASN A 129 40.96 -13.20 10.65
N ARG A 130 41.76 -14.16 11.08
CA ARG A 130 42.61 -14.24 12.27
C ARG A 130 43.67 -13.14 12.19
N VAL A 131 43.70 -12.23 13.16
CA VAL A 131 44.94 -11.54 13.53
C VAL A 131 45.00 -11.46 15.05
N MET A 132 45.92 -12.24 15.61
CA MET A 132 46.41 -12.19 16.98
C MET A 132 47.17 -10.88 17.16
N TRP A 133 46.95 -10.14 18.25
CA TRP A 133 47.98 -9.30 18.84
C TRP A 133 47.95 -9.44 20.35
N ALA A 134 49.17 -9.38 20.90
CA ALA A 134 49.63 -9.76 22.22
C ALA A 134 49.05 -8.93 23.38
#